data_AF-A0A2L0B017-F1
#
_entry.id   AF-A0A2L0B017-F1
#
_cell.length_a   1.000
_cell.length_b   1.000
_cell.length_c   1.000
_cell.angle_alpha   90.00
_cell.angle_beta   90.00
_cell.angle_gamma   90.00
#
_symmetry.space_group_name_H-M   'P 1'
#
loop_
_entity.id
_entity.type
_entity.pdbx_description
1 polymer ?
#
loop_
_entity_poly.entity_id
_entity_poly.type
_entity_poly.pdbx_seq_one_letter_code
_entity_poly.pdbx_strand_id
1 'polypeptide(L)'
;ISHYYLVVVPEDKNTVNKNPDQFSTEEMIANKGNKQDYTNMPYIAAKFPQRNIPYTYHLGTGEEQDGYKNKKLERGKRYRIFVRAVVDTPQKHLFTSSPFSEFLALDMREVPPGDPPLRPNPNVPVDNDVKVSSHHKEAGVFWVVGPIIAALTVSFIFVLLFIIKKRRQPCKTPDQTAVTRPLIAADLNNSSAPSDPVEMRRLNFQTPGMISHPPIPISDLANHIERLKANDNLKFSQEYESIEPGQQFTWEHSNMEINKPKNRYANVIAYDHSRVILEPEEGVLGSDYINANY
;
A
#
# COMPACT_ATOMS: atom_id res chain seq x y z
N ILE A 1 2.90 -24.33 -17.70
CA ILE A 1 3.55 -23.27 -18.50
C ILE A 1 3.77 -23.85 -19.89
N SER A 2 3.30 -23.19 -20.93
CA SER A 2 3.53 -23.64 -22.31
C SER A 2 4.83 -23.06 -22.87
N HIS A 3 5.07 -21.77 -22.67
CA HIS A 3 6.25 -21.07 -23.15
C HIS A 3 6.59 -19.86 -22.27
N TYR A 4 7.79 -19.34 -22.49
CA TYR A 4 8.30 -18.11 -21.89
C TYR A 4 8.52 -17.06 -22.97
N TYR A 5 8.24 -15.80 -22.65
CA TYR A 5 8.63 -14.64 -23.43
C TYR A 5 9.74 -13.88 -22.71
N LEU A 6 10.78 -13.51 -23.46
CA LEU A 6 11.75 -12.52 -23.02
C LEU A 6 11.32 -11.16 -23.55
N VAL A 7 10.94 -10.27 -22.64
CA VAL A 7 10.46 -8.92 -22.98
C VAL A 7 11.54 -7.90 -22.65
N VAL A 8 11.75 -6.97 -23.58
CA VAL A 8 12.70 -5.87 -23.46
C VAL A 8 11.93 -4.56 -23.40
N VAL A 9 12.26 -3.75 -22.40
CA VAL A 9 11.61 -2.46 -22.14
C VAL A 9 12.68 -1.36 -22.18
N PRO A 10 12.70 -0.53 -23.23
CA PRO A 10 13.53 0.68 -23.24
C PRO A 10 13.15 1.63 -22.11
N GLU A 11 14.13 2.32 -21.55
CA GLU A 11 13.90 3.39 -20.57
C GLU A 11 13.21 4.58 -21.25
N ASP A 12 12.00 4.89 -20.80
CA ASP A 12 11.22 6.05 -21.23
C ASP A 12 10.36 6.56 -20.05
N LYS A 13 9.99 7.84 -20.07
CA LYS A 13 9.15 8.46 -19.03
C LYS A 13 7.84 7.69 -18.80
N ASN A 14 7.33 7.05 -19.85
CA ASN A 14 6.10 6.26 -19.81
C ASN A 14 6.28 4.82 -19.31
N THR A 15 7.52 4.29 -19.31
CA THR A 15 7.82 2.90 -18.96
C THR A 15 8.51 2.77 -17.60
N VAL A 16 9.16 3.83 -17.10
CA VAL A 16 9.94 3.81 -15.84
C VAL A 16 9.11 3.34 -14.64
N ASN A 17 7.90 3.89 -14.50
CA ASN A 17 7.00 3.62 -13.36
C ASN A 17 6.07 2.42 -13.56
N LYS A 18 6.20 1.67 -14.66
CA LYS A 18 5.34 0.51 -14.94
C LYS A 18 5.95 -0.76 -14.38
N ASN A 19 5.09 -1.66 -13.90
CA ASN A 19 5.46 -3.01 -13.48
C ASN A 19 5.41 -4.01 -14.65
N PRO A 20 6.14 -5.15 -14.60
CA PRO A 20 6.17 -6.14 -15.68
C PRO A 20 4.78 -6.61 -16.13
N ASP A 21 3.84 -6.79 -15.19
CA ASP A 21 2.49 -7.26 -15.49
C ASP A 21 1.60 -6.23 -16.20
N GLN A 22 1.97 -4.95 -16.19
CA GLN A 22 1.22 -3.88 -16.87
C GLN A 22 1.50 -3.81 -18.37
N PHE A 23 2.48 -4.56 -18.88
CA PHE A 23 2.77 -4.63 -20.31
C PHE A 23 1.90 -5.70 -20.97
N SER A 24 1.02 -5.31 -21.89
CA SER A 24 0.13 -6.24 -22.59
C SER A 24 0.89 -7.11 -23.59
N THR A 25 0.74 -8.44 -23.48
CA THR A 25 1.33 -9.38 -24.45
C THR A 25 0.71 -9.21 -25.83
N GLU A 26 -0.61 -8.96 -25.89
CA GLU A 26 -1.36 -8.83 -27.14
C GLU A 26 -0.91 -7.61 -27.94
N GLU A 27 -0.66 -6.48 -27.28
CA GLU A 27 -0.12 -5.28 -27.92
C GLU A 27 1.28 -5.52 -28.50
N MET A 28 2.14 -6.20 -27.73
CA MET A 28 3.50 -6.52 -28.20
C MET A 28 3.49 -7.51 -29.38
N ILE A 29 2.54 -8.44 -29.41
CA ILE A 29 2.35 -9.37 -30.55
C ILE A 29 1.74 -8.67 -31.75
N ALA A 30 0.75 -7.79 -31.56
CA ALA A 30 0.13 -7.03 -32.65
C ALA A 30 1.14 -6.11 -33.35
N ASN A 31 2.08 -5.55 -32.58
CA ASN A 31 3.13 -4.67 -33.09
C ASN A 31 4.30 -5.39 -33.78
N LYS A 32 4.25 -6.73 -33.91
CA LYS A 32 5.29 -7.58 -34.54
C LYS A 32 5.62 -7.19 -36.00
N GLY A 33 4.71 -6.50 -36.70
CA GLY A 33 4.85 -6.17 -38.13
C GLY A 33 4.82 -4.68 -38.50
N ASN A 34 4.72 -3.76 -37.54
CA ASN A 34 4.69 -2.33 -37.85
C ASN A 34 6.10 -1.81 -38.18
N LYS A 35 6.30 -1.36 -39.43
CA LYS A 35 7.53 -0.71 -39.92
C LYS A 35 7.77 0.70 -39.35
N GLN A 36 6.86 1.19 -38.51
CA GLN A 36 7.15 2.36 -37.69
C GLN A 36 8.05 1.89 -36.54
N ASP A 37 9.34 2.15 -36.68
CA ASP A 37 10.34 2.01 -35.63
C ASP A 37 9.98 2.95 -34.45
N TYR A 38 9.00 2.54 -33.63
CA TYR A 38 8.88 3.07 -32.28
C TYR A 38 10.03 2.48 -31.48
N THR A 39 11.21 3.07 -31.64
CA THR A 39 12.47 2.68 -31.02
C THR A 39 12.37 2.54 -29.50
N ASN A 40 11.40 3.21 -28.89
CA ASN A 40 11.18 3.25 -27.45
C ASN A 40 10.01 2.38 -26.96
N MET A 41 9.41 1.54 -27.82
CA MET A 41 8.32 0.65 -27.40
C MET A 41 8.84 -0.68 -26.83
N PRO A 42 8.21 -1.19 -25.76
CA PRO A 42 8.42 -2.55 -25.28
C PRO A 42 8.18 -3.59 -26.39
N TYR A 43 9.02 -4.62 -26.44
CA TYR A 43 8.90 -5.68 -27.44
C TYR A 43 9.35 -7.03 -26.88
N ILE A 44 8.83 -8.10 -27.50
CA ILE A 44 9.27 -9.47 -27.23
C ILE A 44 10.52 -9.73 -28.08
N ALA A 45 11.65 -9.99 -27.42
CA ALA A 45 12.91 -10.29 -28.10
C ALA A 45 13.01 -11.77 -28.50
N ALA A 46 12.44 -12.68 -27.70
CA ALA A 46 12.45 -14.11 -27.97
C ALA A 46 11.28 -14.84 -27.30
N LYS A 47 10.93 -16.00 -27.87
CA LYS A 47 9.99 -16.97 -27.30
C LYS A 47 10.74 -18.29 -27.05
N PHE A 48 10.58 -18.86 -25.87
CA PHE A 48 11.22 -20.13 -25.49
C PHE A 48 10.18 -21.17 -25.08
N PRO A 49 10.26 -22.41 -25.58
CA PRO A 49 9.49 -23.52 -25.02
C PRO A 49 9.83 -23.77 -23.55
N GLN A 50 8.89 -24.30 -22.76
CA GLN A 50 9.08 -24.51 -21.31
C GLN A 50 10.38 -25.24 -20.95
N ARG A 51 10.79 -26.23 -21.75
CA ARG A 51 11.96 -27.08 -21.49
C ARG A 51 13.27 -26.54 -22.08
N ASN A 52 13.20 -25.52 -22.94
CA ASN A 52 14.32 -25.10 -23.80
C ASN A 52 14.68 -23.62 -23.59
N ILE A 53 14.49 -23.08 -22.39
CA ILE A 53 15.00 -21.75 -22.05
C ILE A 53 16.53 -21.83 -21.86
N PRO A 54 17.33 -21.06 -22.61
CA PRO A 54 18.79 -21.13 -22.54
C PRO A 54 19.31 -20.56 -21.22
N TYR A 55 20.53 -20.95 -20.85
CA TYR A 55 21.19 -20.42 -19.65
C TYR A 55 21.58 -18.94 -19.82
N THR A 56 22.14 -18.62 -20.99
CA THR A 56 22.49 -17.27 -21.41
C THR A 56 21.73 -16.91 -22.67
N TYR A 57 21.38 -15.64 -22.79
CA TYR A 57 20.79 -15.09 -24.00
C TYR A 57 21.45 -13.77 -24.35
N HIS A 58 21.99 -13.66 -25.56
CA HIS A 58 22.62 -12.43 -26.03
C HIS A 58 21.55 -11.46 -26.51
N LEU A 59 21.35 -10.38 -25.77
CA LEU A 59 20.40 -9.33 -26.15
C LEU A 59 21.04 -8.38 -27.17
N GLY A 60 20.26 -7.92 -28.15
CA GLY A 60 20.71 -6.93 -29.12
C GLY A 60 21.32 -7.47 -30.41
N THR A 61 21.17 -8.76 -30.74
CA THR A 61 21.85 -9.38 -31.91
C THR A 61 21.31 -8.89 -33.26
N GLY A 62 20.06 -8.44 -33.32
CA GLY A 62 19.36 -8.07 -34.55
C GLY A 62 18.69 -9.23 -35.27
N GLU A 63 18.85 -10.45 -34.76
CA GLU A 63 18.33 -11.69 -35.34
C GLU A 63 16.84 -11.90 -35.01
N GLU A 64 16.16 -12.71 -35.82
CA GLU A 64 14.75 -13.04 -35.65
C GLU A 64 14.58 -14.54 -35.35
N GLN A 65 13.84 -14.85 -34.28
CA GLN A 65 13.59 -16.21 -33.82
C GLN A 65 12.10 -16.39 -33.46
N ASP A 66 11.44 -17.42 -34.00
CA ASP A 66 9.99 -17.67 -33.84
C ASP A 66 9.11 -16.43 -34.18
N GLY A 67 9.61 -15.63 -35.12
CA GLY A 67 9.06 -14.36 -35.58
C GLY A 67 9.29 -13.17 -34.64
N TYR A 68 9.98 -13.35 -33.52
CA TYR A 68 10.33 -12.25 -32.63
C TYR A 68 11.75 -11.77 -32.94
N LYS A 69 11.90 -10.46 -33.14
CA LYS A 69 13.19 -9.85 -33.49
C LYS A 69 13.89 -9.31 -32.25
N ASN A 70 15.09 -9.79 -32.00
CA ASN A 70 15.98 -9.26 -30.98
C ASN A 70 16.60 -7.94 -31.45
N LYS A 71 15.86 -6.84 -31.37
CA LYS A 71 16.30 -5.53 -31.90
C LYS A 71 17.67 -5.12 -31.35
N LYS A 72 18.52 -4.52 -32.19
CA LYS A 72 19.82 -3.98 -31.78
C LYS A 72 19.64 -2.91 -30.70
N LEU A 73 20.49 -2.97 -29.67
CA LEU A 73 20.51 -1.96 -28.62
C LEU A 73 21.21 -0.69 -29.11
N GLU A 74 20.82 0.46 -28.58
CA GLU A 74 21.37 1.76 -28.96
C GLU A 74 22.33 2.30 -27.91
N ARG A 75 23.37 3.02 -28.36
CA ARG A 75 24.33 3.67 -27.45
C ARG A 75 23.65 4.84 -26.73
N GLY A 76 23.90 4.96 -25.43
CA GLY A 76 23.29 6.00 -24.58
C GLY A 76 21.84 5.73 -24.18
N LYS A 77 21.30 4.54 -24.49
CA LYS A 77 19.99 4.08 -23.99
C LYS A 77 20.16 2.94 -22.99
N ARG A 78 19.27 2.93 -22.01
CA ARG A 78 19.16 1.85 -21.03
C ARG A 78 17.88 1.06 -21.26
N TYR A 79 17.91 -0.21 -20.91
CA TYR A 79 16.85 -1.17 -21.13
C TYR A 79 16.68 -2.01 -19.87
N ARG A 80 15.47 -2.47 -19.58
CA ARG A 80 15.21 -3.50 -18.56
C ARG A 80 14.59 -4.70 -19.25
N ILE A 81 14.82 -5.89 -18.70
CA ILE A 81 14.19 -7.11 -19.21
C ILE A 81 13.36 -7.79 -18.12
N PHE A 82 12.37 -8.55 -18.54
CA PHE A 82 11.68 -9.50 -17.69
C PHE A 82 11.28 -10.74 -18.50
N VAL A 83 11.10 -11.84 -17.80
CA VAL A 83 10.64 -13.11 -18.39
C VAL A 83 9.19 -13.32 -17.99
N ARG A 84 8.32 -13.58 -18.98
CA ARG A 84 6.91 -13.88 -18.75
C ARG A 84 6.63 -15.33 -19.07
N ALA A 85 6.10 -16.07 -18.10
CA ALA A 85 5.63 -17.45 -18.27
C ALA A 85 4.15 -17.44 -18.65
N VAL A 86 3.79 -18.09 -19.74
CA VAL A 86 2.40 -18.19 -20.22
C VAL A 86 1.89 -19.62 -20.03
N VAL A 87 0.61 -19.77 -19.69
CA VAL A 87 -0.06 -21.05 -19.56
C VAL A 87 -1.15 -21.16 -20.62
N ASP A 88 -1.14 -22.28 -21.37
CA ASP A 88 -2.22 -22.59 -22.31
C ASP A 88 -3.41 -23.09 -21.50
N THR A 89 -4.37 -22.22 -21.20
CA THR A 89 -5.68 -22.64 -20.69
C THR A 89 -6.78 -22.22 -21.66
N PRO A 90 -7.79 -23.07 -21.91
CA PRO A 90 -8.78 -22.87 -22.98
C PRO A 90 -9.73 -21.69 -22.74
N GLN A 91 -9.75 -21.09 -21.54
CA GLN A 91 -10.70 -20.03 -21.17
C GLN A 91 -10.05 -18.73 -20.69
N LYS A 92 -8.72 -18.69 -20.47
CA LYS A 92 -8.03 -17.48 -20.00
C LYS A 92 -6.54 -17.48 -20.34
N HIS A 93 -6.02 -16.36 -20.84
CA HIS A 93 -4.58 -16.14 -21.00
C HIS A 93 -3.96 -15.87 -19.62
N LEU A 94 -3.61 -16.92 -18.89
CA LEU A 94 -2.91 -16.81 -17.62
C LEU A 94 -1.42 -16.66 -17.86
N PHE A 95 -0.82 -15.68 -17.20
CA PHE A 95 0.61 -15.45 -17.21
C PHE A 95 1.12 -15.03 -15.84
N THR A 96 2.41 -15.20 -15.62
CA THR A 96 3.15 -14.60 -14.50
C THR A 96 4.46 -14.04 -15.02
N SER A 97 4.90 -12.89 -14.51
CA SER A 97 6.12 -12.22 -14.94
C SER A 97 7.15 -12.21 -13.83
N SER A 98 8.42 -12.36 -14.19
CA SER A 98 9.53 -12.09 -13.26
C SER A 98 9.59 -10.59 -12.92
N PRO A 99 10.24 -10.21 -11.81
CA PRO A 99 10.70 -8.84 -11.60
C PRO A 99 11.57 -8.35 -12.77
N PHE A 100 11.71 -7.03 -12.89
CA PHE A 100 12.65 -6.43 -13.83
C PHE A 100 14.09 -6.74 -13.45
N SER A 101 14.94 -6.90 -14.46
CA SER A 101 16.39 -6.82 -14.29
C SER A 101 16.82 -5.41 -13.85
N GLU A 102 18.07 -5.32 -13.41
CA GLU A 102 18.79 -4.03 -13.39
C GLU A 102 18.84 -3.43 -14.81
N PHE A 103 19.10 -2.11 -14.88
CA PHE A 103 19.21 -1.41 -16.15
C PHE A 103 20.43 -1.88 -16.93
N LEU A 104 20.17 -2.38 -18.13
CA LEU A 104 21.14 -2.83 -19.12
C LEU A 104 21.44 -1.70 -20.10
N ALA A 105 22.71 -1.43 -20.38
CA ALA A 105 23.13 -0.47 -21.39
C ALA A 105 24.41 -0.95 -22.08
N LEU A 106 24.69 -0.45 -23.30
CA LEU A 106 25.88 -0.85 -24.07
C LEU A 106 27.20 -0.36 -23.45
N ASP A 107 27.14 0.63 -22.56
CA ASP A 107 28.27 1.23 -21.85
C ASP A 107 28.48 0.64 -20.44
N MET A 108 27.76 -0.45 -20.11
CA MET A 108 28.01 -1.17 -18.86
C MET A 108 29.40 -1.79 -18.83
N ARG A 109 29.99 -1.85 -17.63
CA ARG A 109 31.24 -2.55 -17.39
C ARG A 109 31.08 -4.02 -17.81
N GLU A 110 32.04 -4.54 -18.56
CA GLU A 110 32.08 -5.97 -18.89
C GLU A 110 32.05 -6.79 -17.60
N VAL A 111 31.33 -7.92 -17.65
CA VAL A 111 31.27 -8.86 -16.53
C VAL A 111 32.71 -9.22 -16.15
N PRO A 112 33.08 -9.15 -14.85
CA PRO A 112 34.41 -9.57 -14.41
C PRO A 112 34.76 -10.95 -14.97
N PRO A 113 36.02 -11.18 -15.40
CA PRO A 113 36.44 -12.49 -15.87
C PRO A 113 36.12 -13.55 -14.81
N GLY A 114 35.29 -14.52 -15.15
CA GLY A 114 34.81 -15.56 -14.25
C GLY A 114 33.89 -16.53 -14.98
N ASP A 115 33.60 -17.65 -14.33
CA ASP A 115 32.61 -18.59 -14.87
C ASP A 115 31.24 -17.92 -14.91
N PRO A 116 30.41 -18.21 -15.95
CA PRO A 116 29.02 -17.81 -15.93
C PRO A 116 28.38 -18.27 -14.62
N PRO A 117 27.35 -17.57 -14.12
CA PRO A 117 26.65 -18.05 -12.94
C PRO A 117 26.16 -19.50 -13.18
N LEU A 118 25.93 -20.25 -12.11
CA LEU A 118 25.33 -21.58 -12.24
C LEU A 118 23.82 -21.45 -12.10
N ARG A 119 23.05 -22.33 -12.76
CA ARG A 119 21.61 -22.39 -12.54
C ARG A 119 21.38 -22.65 -11.04
N PRO A 120 20.58 -21.81 -10.34
CA PRO A 120 20.22 -22.08 -8.96
C PRO A 120 19.63 -23.49 -8.88
N ASN A 121 20.16 -24.33 -7.99
CA ASN A 121 19.67 -25.69 -7.86
C ASN A 121 18.26 -25.63 -7.27
N PRO A 122 17.21 -26.06 -8.02
CA PRO A 122 15.84 -25.99 -7.53
C PRO A 122 15.58 -26.89 -6.31
N ASN A 123 16.49 -27.83 -6.01
CA ASN A 123 16.42 -28.71 -4.84
C ASN A 123 17.16 -28.13 -3.61
N VAL A 124 17.81 -26.98 -3.74
CA VAL A 124 18.44 -26.28 -2.62
C VAL A 124 17.49 -25.14 -2.24
N PRO A 125 16.99 -25.10 -1.00
CA PRO A 125 16.20 -23.98 -0.52
C PRO A 125 17.03 -22.71 -0.67
N VAL A 126 16.58 -21.81 -1.53
CA VAL A 126 17.13 -20.45 -1.57
C VAL A 126 16.45 -19.72 -0.43
N ASP A 127 17.23 -19.21 0.52
CA ASP A 127 16.77 -18.43 1.68
C ASP A 127 16.31 -17.03 1.21
N ASN A 128 15.30 -17.01 0.32
CA ASN A 128 14.57 -15.82 -0.12
C ASN A 128 13.12 -15.85 0.41
N ASP A 129 12.84 -16.76 1.34
CA ASP A 129 11.57 -16.77 2.06
C ASP A 129 11.53 -15.54 2.97
N VAL A 130 10.63 -14.62 2.63
CA VAL A 130 10.02 -13.72 3.61
C VAL A 130 9.49 -14.63 4.73
N LYS A 131 10.24 -14.72 5.84
CA LYS A 131 9.86 -15.50 7.02
C LYS A 131 8.59 -14.89 7.62
N VAL A 132 7.43 -15.33 7.13
CA VAL A 132 6.18 -15.22 7.88
C VAL A 132 6.29 -16.26 8.98
N SER A 133 6.76 -15.82 10.14
CA SER A 133 6.85 -16.65 11.34
C SER A 133 5.46 -17.07 11.81
N SER A 134 4.95 -18.19 11.30
CA SER A 134 3.81 -18.88 11.89
C SER A 134 4.26 -19.67 13.11
N HIS A 135 4.60 -18.98 14.20
CA HIS A 135 4.82 -19.60 15.50
C HIS A 135 3.45 -19.80 16.18
N HIS A 136 2.71 -20.83 15.78
CA HIS A 136 1.55 -21.30 16.55
C HIS A 136 1.90 -22.65 17.16
N LYS A 137 2.44 -22.63 18.38
CA LYS A 137 2.51 -23.79 19.26
C LYS A 137 2.26 -23.36 20.69
N GLU A 138 0.99 -23.53 21.10
CA GLU A 138 0.56 -23.90 22.46
C GLU A 138 0.99 -23.04 23.66
N ALA A 139 1.24 -21.73 23.47
CA ALA A 139 1.39 -20.77 24.58
C ALA A 139 0.27 -19.71 24.65
N GLY A 140 -0.76 -19.81 23.82
CA GLY A 140 -1.78 -18.75 23.63
C GLY A 140 -2.94 -18.75 24.63
N VAL A 141 -3.36 -19.90 25.14
CA VAL A 141 -4.59 -19.94 25.97
C VAL A 141 -4.35 -19.31 27.35
N PHE A 142 -3.19 -19.52 27.98
CA PHE A 142 -2.92 -18.99 29.32
C PHE A 142 -2.74 -17.46 29.33
N TRP A 143 -2.06 -16.89 28.33
CA TRP A 143 -1.85 -15.44 28.21
C TRP A 143 -3.09 -14.67 27.77
N VAL A 144 -4.05 -15.33 27.10
CA VAL A 144 -5.32 -14.71 26.73
C VAL A 144 -6.36 -14.86 27.85
N VAL A 145 -6.41 -16.00 28.53
CA VAL A 145 -7.40 -16.26 29.59
C VAL A 145 -7.03 -15.58 30.90
N GLY A 146 -5.74 -15.45 31.24
CA GLY A 146 -5.28 -14.79 32.46
C GLY A 146 -5.76 -13.33 32.62
N PRO A 147 -5.59 -12.46 31.61
CA PRO A 147 -6.07 -11.08 31.65
C PRO A 147 -7.60 -10.98 31.76
N ILE A 148 -8.33 -11.89 31.13
CA ILE A 148 -9.80 -11.91 31.18
C ILE A 148 -10.28 -12.24 32.59
N ILE A 149 -9.69 -13.25 33.23
CA ILE A 149 -10.01 -13.61 34.62
C ILE A 149 -9.60 -12.48 35.58
N ALA A 150 -8.45 -11.83 35.37
CA ALA A 150 -8.02 -10.68 36.16
C ALA A 150 -8.98 -9.49 36.02
N ALA A 151 -9.45 -9.20 34.80
CA ALA A 151 -10.41 -8.12 34.56
C ALA A 151 -11.76 -8.41 35.24
N LEU A 152 -12.24 -9.66 35.19
CA LEU A 152 -13.48 -10.07 35.85
C LEU A 152 -13.38 -9.99 37.38
N THR A 153 -12.26 -10.39 37.96
CA THR A 153 -12.06 -10.30 39.43
C THR A 153 -11.98 -8.84 39.89
N VAL A 154 -11.27 -7.97 39.16
CA VAL A 154 -11.20 -6.53 39.45
C VAL A 154 -12.57 -5.86 39.31
N SER A 155 -13.33 -6.19 38.27
CA SER A 155 -14.71 -5.70 38.10
C SER A 155 -15.61 -6.10 39.27
N PHE A 156 -15.52 -7.36 39.72
CA PHE A 156 -16.28 -7.83 40.87
C PHE A 156 -15.91 -7.10 42.17
N ILE A 157 -14.61 -6.83 42.38
CA ILE A 157 -14.13 -6.04 43.53
C ILE A 157 -14.68 -4.61 43.48
N PHE A 158 -14.69 -3.96 42.31
CA PHE A 158 -15.27 -2.61 42.18
C PHE A 158 -16.77 -2.58 42.45
N VAL A 159 -17.52 -3.58 41.98
CA VAL A 159 -18.96 -3.71 42.28
C VAL A 159 -19.17 -3.92 43.79
N LEU A 160 -18.36 -4.76 44.43
CA LEU A 160 -18.45 -5.01 45.86
C LEU A 160 -18.13 -3.72 46.66
N LEU A 161 -17.06 -3.00 46.30
CA LEU A 161 -16.70 -1.71 46.91
C LEU A 161 -17.79 -0.66 46.68
N PHE A 162 -18.41 -0.63 45.50
CA PHE A 162 -19.52 0.26 45.20
C PHE A 162 -20.74 -0.05 46.08
N ILE A 163 -21.09 -1.32 46.26
CA ILE A 163 -22.19 -1.74 47.14
C ILE A 163 -21.88 -1.41 48.59
N ILE A 164 -20.64 -1.63 49.06
CA ILE A 164 -20.22 -1.27 50.42
C ILE A 164 -20.27 0.25 50.61
N LYS A 165 -19.79 1.03 49.64
CA LYS A 165 -19.84 2.50 49.67
C LYS A 165 -21.29 3.01 49.65
N LYS A 166 -22.17 2.37 48.89
CA LYS A 166 -23.61 2.69 48.83
C LYS A 166 -24.36 2.30 50.12
N ARG A 167 -23.95 1.21 50.80
CA ARG A 167 -24.52 0.81 52.10
C ARG A 167 -24.00 1.63 53.28
N ARG A 168 -22.86 2.31 53.15
CA ARG A 168 -22.26 3.15 54.22
C ARG A 168 -22.67 4.63 54.17
N GLN A 169 -23.57 5.04 53.27
CA GLN A 169 -24.16 6.39 53.29
C GLN A 169 -25.61 6.37 53.78
N PRO A 170 -25.87 6.54 55.09
CA PRO A 170 -27.18 6.98 55.56
C PRO A 170 -27.31 8.50 55.37
N CYS A 171 -28.42 8.88 54.73
CA CYS A 171 -29.13 10.16 54.74
C CYS A 171 -28.33 11.45 54.99
N LYS A 172 -28.28 12.33 53.98
CA LYS A 172 -28.45 13.78 54.21
C LYS A 172 -29.31 14.40 53.11
N THR A 173 -30.19 15.26 53.59
CA THR A 173 -31.32 15.99 52.99
C THR A 173 -30.95 16.91 51.83
N PRO A 174 -31.94 17.31 51.00
CA PRO A 174 -31.72 18.12 49.82
C PRO A 174 -31.57 19.58 50.23
N ASP A 175 -30.54 20.27 49.73
CA ASP A 175 -30.53 21.72 49.80
C ASP A 175 -30.08 22.35 48.49
N GLN A 176 -30.76 23.45 48.22
CA GLN A 176 -30.81 24.26 47.03
C GLN A 176 -29.45 24.90 46.74
N THR A 177 -28.84 24.57 45.61
CA THR A 177 -27.99 25.49 44.84
C THR A 177 -27.90 24.97 43.41
N ALA A 178 -28.97 25.19 42.65
CA ALA A 178 -28.77 25.59 41.27
C ALA A 178 -27.95 26.89 41.29
N VAL A 179 -27.16 27.12 40.24
CA VAL A 179 -26.27 28.28 40.02
C VAL A 179 -24.82 28.00 40.46
N THR A 180 -23.91 28.16 39.48
CA THR A 180 -22.43 28.08 39.51
C THR A 180 -21.78 26.69 39.55
N ARG A 181 -21.57 26.09 38.37
CA ARG A 181 -20.34 25.34 38.08
C ARG A 181 -19.46 26.20 37.17
N PRO A 182 -18.21 26.52 37.55
CA PRO A 182 -17.30 27.24 36.68
C PRO A 182 -16.76 26.30 35.60
N LEU A 183 -16.76 26.81 34.38
CA LEU A 183 -16.06 26.26 33.23
C LEU A 183 -14.57 26.61 33.35
N ILE A 184 -13.73 25.60 33.07
CA ILE A 184 -12.40 25.73 32.42
C ILE A 184 -11.21 26.21 33.29
N ALA A 185 -10.17 25.37 33.33
CA ALA A 185 -8.78 25.84 33.29
C ALA A 185 -8.31 25.72 31.84
N ALA A 186 -8.36 26.84 31.12
CA ALA A 186 -7.72 27.03 29.84
C ALA A 186 -6.43 27.75 30.18
N ASP A 187 -5.33 27.21 29.69
CA ASP A 187 -4.04 27.88 29.77
C ASP A 187 -4.18 29.28 29.14
N LEU A 188 -4.01 30.26 30.02
CA LEU A 188 -4.14 31.69 29.79
C LEU A 188 -2.91 32.17 29.03
N ASN A 189 -2.82 31.91 27.72
CA ASN A 189 -1.94 32.71 26.85
C ASN A 189 -2.26 32.73 25.34
N ASN A 190 -3.41 32.22 24.87
CA ASN A 190 -3.83 32.43 23.48
C ASN A 190 -5.29 32.89 23.45
N SER A 191 -5.49 34.20 23.37
CA SER A 191 -6.79 34.87 23.28
C SER A 191 -7.38 34.76 21.87
N SER A 192 -7.72 33.55 21.45
CA SER A 192 -8.62 33.30 20.32
C SER A 192 -9.34 31.99 20.59
N ALA A 193 -10.61 32.06 20.97
CA ALA A 193 -11.45 30.86 21.08
C ALA A 193 -11.39 30.11 19.73
N PRO A 194 -11.10 28.80 19.72
CA PRO A 194 -11.00 28.04 18.47
C PRO A 194 -12.36 28.07 17.78
N SER A 195 -12.43 28.88 16.73
CA SER A 195 -13.66 29.11 15.94
C SER A 195 -13.85 28.01 14.89
N ASP A 196 -12.80 27.20 14.68
CA ASP A 196 -12.77 26.13 13.71
C ASP A 196 -13.35 24.83 14.32
N PRO A 197 -14.42 24.26 13.74
CA PRO A 197 -14.94 22.94 14.11
C PRO A 197 -13.87 21.85 14.16
N VAL A 198 -12.81 21.96 13.36
CA VAL A 198 -11.69 21.02 13.32
C VAL A 198 -10.82 21.12 14.58
N GLU A 199 -10.50 22.33 15.02
CA GLU A 199 -9.75 22.53 16.28
C GLU A 199 -10.59 22.12 17.50
N MET A 200 -11.88 22.43 17.49
CA MET A 200 -12.82 21.99 18.53
C MET A 200 -12.93 20.46 18.60
N ARG A 201 -12.92 19.77 17.45
CA ARG A 201 -12.88 18.30 17.42
C ARG A 201 -11.54 17.77 17.93
N ARG A 202 -10.41 18.39 17.58
CA ARG A 202 -9.07 17.99 18.06
C ARG A 202 -8.91 18.12 19.59
N LEU A 203 -9.55 19.11 20.21
CA LEU A 203 -9.54 19.26 21.66
C LEU A 203 -10.36 18.18 22.38
N ASN A 204 -11.49 17.77 21.80
CA ASN A 204 -12.40 16.78 22.40
C ASN A 204 -12.05 15.32 22.05
N PHE A 205 -11.30 15.09 20.96
CA PHE A 205 -10.91 13.77 20.46
C PHE A 205 -9.41 13.72 20.20
N GLN A 206 -8.63 13.52 21.27
CA GLN A 206 -7.20 13.24 21.14
C GLN A 206 -7.00 11.78 20.72
N THR A 207 -6.37 11.57 19.56
CA THR A 207 -5.90 10.23 19.16
C THR A 207 -4.56 9.93 19.83
N PRO A 208 -4.20 8.64 20.02
CA PRO A 208 -2.88 8.27 20.53
C PRO A 208 -1.72 8.91 19.75
N GLY A 209 -1.87 9.08 18.42
CA GLY A 209 -0.89 9.78 17.58
C GLY A 209 -0.76 11.27 17.90
N MET A 210 -1.82 11.95 18.34
CA MET A 210 -1.76 13.36 18.77
C MET A 210 -1.01 13.54 20.10
N ILE A 211 -0.86 12.48 20.91
CA ILE A 211 -0.11 12.51 22.16
C ILE A 211 1.40 12.39 21.88
N SER A 212 1.79 11.60 20.88
CA SER A 212 3.20 11.43 20.49
C SER A 212 3.70 12.49 19.49
N HIS A 213 2.80 13.17 18.77
CA HIS A 213 3.12 14.23 17.81
C HIS A 213 2.39 15.54 18.17
N PRO A 214 2.94 16.37 19.08
CA PRO A 214 2.31 17.61 19.52
C PRO A 214 2.30 18.67 18.40
N PRO A 215 1.42 19.68 18.48
CA PRO A 215 1.45 20.83 17.57
C PRO A 215 2.82 21.53 17.56
N ILE A 216 3.25 21.97 16.38
CA ILE A 216 4.56 22.60 16.19
C ILE A 216 4.37 24.12 16.11
N PRO A 217 5.00 24.91 17.00
CA PRO A 217 5.00 26.38 16.90
C PRO A 217 5.61 26.84 15.57
N ILE A 218 5.06 27.91 14.99
CA ILE A 218 5.52 28.45 13.70
C ILE A 218 7.01 28.83 13.77
N SER A 219 7.47 29.37 14.90
CA SER A 219 8.89 29.71 15.13
C SER A 219 9.84 28.51 15.03
N ASP A 220 9.35 27.32 15.35
CA ASP A 220 10.15 26.09 15.39
C ASP A 220 9.96 25.21 14.15
N LEU A 221 9.03 25.58 13.24
CA LEU A 221 8.66 24.77 12.08
C LEU A 221 9.86 24.47 11.18
N ALA A 222 10.71 25.46 10.91
CA ALA A 222 11.90 25.27 10.09
C ALA A 222 12.87 24.25 10.71
N ASN A 223 13.22 24.43 11.98
CA ASN A 223 14.08 23.53 12.74
C ASN A 223 13.47 22.12 12.89
N HIS A 224 12.14 22.02 12.95
CA HIS A 224 11.43 20.75 12.98
C HIS A 224 11.55 20.01 11.64
N ILE A 225 11.30 20.69 10.51
CA ILE A 225 11.43 20.11 9.16
C ILE A 225 12.88 19.64 8.90
N GLU A 226 13.90 20.42 9.28
CA GLU A 226 15.29 20.01 9.13
C GLU A 226 15.61 18.72 9.90
N ARG A 227 15.10 18.59 11.13
CA ARG A 227 15.24 17.36 11.92
C ARG A 227 14.53 16.17 11.29
N LEU A 228 13.38 16.39 10.64
CA LEU A 228 12.65 15.32 9.96
C LEU A 228 13.34 14.86 8.66
N LYS A 229 13.96 15.79 7.91
CA LYS A 229 14.69 15.52 6.66
C LYS A 229 16.05 14.86 6.87
N ALA A 230 16.65 15.04 8.05
CA ALA A 230 17.95 14.45 8.37
C ALA A 230 17.96 12.93 8.15
N ASN A 231 19.11 12.39 7.78
CA ASN A 231 19.29 10.96 7.46
C ASN A 231 18.31 10.46 6.40
N ASP A 232 18.22 11.18 5.27
CA ASP A 232 17.38 10.82 4.12
C ASP A 232 15.89 10.66 4.48
N ASN A 233 15.33 11.66 5.17
CA ASN A 233 13.93 11.70 5.59
C ASN A 233 13.51 10.54 6.52
N LEU A 234 14.45 9.91 7.26
CA LEU A 234 14.16 8.78 8.14
C LEU A 234 13.01 9.07 9.12
N LYS A 235 13.06 10.22 9.80
CA LYS A 235 12.02 10.59 10.77
C LYS A 235 10.71 11.00 10.09
N PHE A 236 10.78 11.58 8.90
CA PHE A 236 9.59 11.83 8.07
C PHE A 236 8.88 10.53 7.71
N SER A 237 9.63 9.50 7.32
CA SER A 237 9.08 8.18 7.01
C SER A 237 8.47 7.53 8.26
N GLN A 238 9.18 7.55 9.39
CA GLN A 238 8.67 6.99 10.65
C GLN A 238 7.38 7.66 11.12
N GLU A 239 7.30 8.99 11.01
CA GLU A 239 6.09 9.75 11.40
C GLU A 239 4.94 9.55 10.42
N TYR A 240 5.22 9.41 9.12
CA TYR A 240 4.18 9.11 8.14
C TYR A 240 3.57 7.71 8.33
N GLU A 241 4.41 6.70 8.56
CA GLU A 241 3.97 5.32 8.79
C GLU A 241 3.25 5.13 10.13
N SER A 242 3.41 6.07 11.09
CA SER A 242 2.69 6.03 12.38
C SER A 242 1.27 6.63 12.31
N ILE A 243 0.84 7.15 11.16
CA ILE A 243 -0.50 7.71 10.98
C ILE A 243 -1.53 6.57 10.96
N GLU A 244 -2.14 6.32 12.12
CA GLU A 244 -3.23 5.36 12.26
C GLU A 244 -4.56 6.08 12.53
N PRO A 245 -5.59 5.92 11.68
CA PRO A 245 -6.90 6.51 11.92
C PRO A 245 -7.64 5.88 13.10
N GLY A 246 -7.19 4.71 13.60
CA GLY A 246 -7.70 4.04 14.81
C GLY A 246 -9.16 3.57 14.77
N GLN A 247 -9.88 3.86 13.68
CA GLN A 247 -11.29 3.57 13.49
C GLN A 247 -11.49 2.68 12.26
N GLN A 248 -12.40 1.72 12.36
CA GLN A 248 -12.86 0.92 11.23
C GLN A 248 -13.90 1.70 10.45
N PHE A 249 -13.78 1.69 9.11
CA PHE A 249 -14.72 2.35 8.21
C PHE A 249 -15.33 1.32 7.26
N THR A 250 -16.54 1.61 6.79
CA THR A 250 -17.20 0.85 5.72
C THR A 250 -17.13 1.64 4.41
N TRP A 251 -17.27 0.93 3.29
CA TRP A 251 -17.21 1.49 1.94
C TRP A 251 -18.13 0.73 0.98
N GLU A 252 -19.29 0.32 1.47
CA GLU A 252 -20.23 -0.56 0.77
C GLU A 252 -20.72 0.07 -0.54
N HIS A 253 -21.03 1.38 -0.53
CA HIS A 253 -21.52 2.08 -1.73
C HIS A 253 -20.44 2.15 -2.82
N SER A 254 -19.18 2.33 -2.42
CA SER A 254 -18.03 2.35 -3.33
C SER A 254 -17.79 0.99 -3.98
N ASN A 255 -18.19 -0.11 -3.32
CA ASN A 255 -17.99 -1.48 -3.77
C ASN A 255 -19.18 -2.12 -4.50
N MET A 256 -20.33 -1.43 -4.58
CA MET A 256 -21.46 -1.91 -5.39
C MET A 256 -21.03 -2.11 -6.85
N GLU A 257 -21.47 -3.20 -7.49
CA GLU A 257 -21.05 -3.53 -8.87
C GLU A 257 -21.33 -2.38 -9.86
N ILE A 258 -22.44 -1.66 -9.68
CA ILE A 258 -22.82 -0.50 -10.51
C ILE A 258 -21.96 0.75 -10.27
N ASN A 259 -21.27 0.83 -9.12
CA ASN A 259 -20.46 1.98 -8.71
C ASN A 259 -18.96 1.76 -8.91
N LYS A 260 -18.49 0.51 -8.98
CA LYS A 260 -17.10 0.18 -9.33
C LYS A 260 -16.56 0.92 -10.56
N PRO A 261 -17.26 1.01 -11.71
CA PRO A 261 -16.75 1.75 -12.87
C PRO A 261 -16.70 3.27 -12.67
N LYS A 262 -17.38 3.80 -11.63
CA LYS A 262 -17.35 5.23 -11.26
C LYS A 262 -16.10 5.58 -10.43
N ASN A 263 -15.31 4.59 -10.03
CA ASN A 263 -14.04 4.78 -9.32
C ASN A 263 -12.88 4.79 -10.31
N ARG A 264 -12.07 5.86 -10.30
CA ARG A 264 -10.84 5.93 -11.12
C ARG A 264 -9.85 4.81 -10.76
N TYR A 265 -9.74 4.51 -9.47
CA TYR A 265 -8.89 3.45 -8.94
C TYR A 265 -9.71 2.59 -7.98
N ALA A 266 -9.61 1.26 -8.09
CA ALA A 266 -10.39 0.36 -7.24
C ALA A 266 -9.97 0.40 -5.76
N ASN A 267 -8.74 0.83 -5.48
CA ASN A 267 -8.19 0.98 -4.14
C ASN A 267 -8.31 2.41 -3.58
N VAL A 268 -8.89 3.35 -4.33
CA VAL A 268 -9.17 4.71 -3.88
C VAL A 268 -10.68 4.92 -3.94
N ILE A 269 -11.31 4.88 -2.77
CA ILE A 269 -12.76 4.75 -2.58
C ILE A 269 -13.25 5.73 -1.52
N ALA A 270 -14.55 6.02 -1.53
CA ALA A 270 -15.17 6.84 -0.51
C ALA A 270 -15.69 6.00 0.66
N TYR A 271 -15.42 6.44 1.89
CA TYR A 271 -16.02 5.86 3.10
C TYR A 271 -17.48 6.26 3.26
N ASP A 272 -18.34 5.32 3.67
CA ASP A 272 -19.80 5.54 3.69
C ASP A 272 -20.22 6.68 4.64
N HIS A 273 -19.56 6.82 5.78
CA HIS A 273 -19.92 7.79 6.82
C HIS A 273 -19.62 9.25 6.44
N SER A 274 -18.75 9.47 5.44
CA SER A 274 -18.32 10.81 5.02
C SER A 274 -18.45 11.03 3.52
N ARG A 275 -19.05 10.10 2.77
CA ARG A 275 -19.23 10.24 1.33
C ARG A 275 -20.18 11.39 1.00
N VAL A 276 -19.96 12.04 -0.13
CA VAL A 276 -20.96 12.94 -0.71
C VAL A 276 -22.10 12.09 -1.28
N ILE A 277 -23.34 12.48 -0.97
CA ILE A 277 -24.55 11.81 -1.43
C ILE A 277 -25.22 12.72 -2.47
N LEU A 278 -25.32 12.26 -3.71
CA LEU A 278 -26.02 12.99 -4.77
C LEU A 278 -27.53 12.79 -4.63
N GLU A 279 -28.30 13.70 -5.21
CA GLU A 279 -29.75 13.52 -5.35
C GLU A 279 -30.05 12.28 -6.20
N PRO A 280 -30.77 11.27 -5.68
CA PRO A 280 -31.03 10.04 -6.43
C PRO A 280 -31.94 10.28 -7.62
N GLU A 281 -31.58 9.73 -8.78
CA GLU A 281 -32.42 9.70 -9.97
C GLU A 281 -33.42 8.53 -9.91
N GLU A 282 -34.68 8.80 -10.23
CA GLU A 282 -35.76 7.81 -10.16
C GLU A 282 -35.51 6.62 -11.10
N GLY A 283 -35.52 5.40 -10.56
CA GLY A 283 -35.28 4.17 -11.32
C GLY A 283 -33.81 3.87 -11.66
N VAL A 284 -32.86 4.75 -11.31
CA VAL A 284 -31.42 4.56 -11.59
C VAL A 284 -30.68 4.17 -10.31
N LEU A 285 -30.34 2.89 -10.18
CA LEU A 285 -29.64 2.36 -9.01
C LEU A 285 -28.20 2.89 -8.94
N GLY A 286 -27.78 3.37 -7.77
CA GLY A 286 -26.45 3.96 -7.56
C GLY A 286 -26.26 5.37 -8.14
N SER A 287 -27.32 6.05 -8.58
CA SER A 287 -27.27 7.45 -9.03
C SER A 287 -26.82 8.42 -7.92
N ASP A 288 -27.01 8.03 -6.65
CA ASP A 288 -26.59 8.78 -5.46
C ASP A 288 -25.07 8.76 -5.20
N TYR A 289 -24.32 7.97 -5.97
CA TYR A 289 -22.90 7.70 -5.72
C TYR A 289 -21.96 8.57 -6.57
N ILE A 290 -21.04 9.23 -5.87
CA ILE A 290 -19.82 9.83 -6.40
C ILE A 290 -18.64 9.45 -5.48
N ASN A 291 -17.46 9.20 -6.06
CA ASN A 291 -16.25 8.96 -5.29
C ASN A 291 -15.69 10.29 -4.74
N ALA A 292 -16.27 10.75 -3.63
CA ALA A 292 -15.88 11.97 -2.92
C ALA A 292 -16.25 11.88 -1.43
N ASN A 293 -15.46 12.52 -0.57
CA ASN A 293 -15.72 12.69 0.87
C ASN A 293 -15.69 14.17 1.26
N TYR A 294 -16.41 14.55 2.33
CA TYR A 294 -16.41 15.91 2.89
C TYR A 294 -15.09 16.32 3.56
#